data_AF-A0A8J8EUP2-F1
#
_entry.id   AF-A0A8J8EUP2-F1
#
_cell.length_a   1.000
_cell.length_b   1.000
_cell.length_c   1.000
_cell.angle_alpha   90.00
_cell.angle_beta   90.00
_cell.angle_gamma   90.00
#
_symmetry.space_group_name_H-M   'P 1'
#
loop_
_entity.id
_entity.type
_entity.pdbx_description
1 polymer ?
#
loop_
_entity_poly.entity_id
_entity_poly.type
_entity_poly.pdbx_seq_one_letter_code
_entity_poly.pdbx_strand_id
1 'polypeptide(L)'
;MDPMAKAFEEAKKNPKMRKRLKIKAAFSLLLFVMFLGVIFITIGTIIASKTGSFLGMTQLDFLKLRARYGIIMMFLIIIHLAMNRSIMKKELELLFG
;
A
#
# COMPACT_ATOMS: atom_id res chain seq x y z
N MET A 1 19.14 -10.86 18.17
CA MET A 1 18.16 -10.80 17.06
C MET A 1 16.82 -10.37 17.63
N ASP A 2 16.12 -9.46 16.96
CA ASP A 2 14.76 -9.05 17.31
C ASP A 2 13.84 -10.30 17.41
N PRO A 3 13.12 -10.52 18.52
CA PRO A 3 12.20 -11.64 18.70
C PRO A 3 11.18 -11.79 17.56
N MET A 4 10.71 -10.69 16.97
CA MET A 4 9.83 -10.74 15.80
C MET A 4 10.56 -11.23 14.55
N ALA A 5 11.79 -10.79 14.34
CA ALA A 5 12.60 -11.24 13.22
C ALA A 5 12.88 -12.74 13.31
N LYS A 6 13.13 -13.27 14.52
CA LYS A 6 13.33 -14.70 14.76
C LYS A 6 12.06 -15.51 14.45
N ALA A 7 10.89 -15.07 14.94
CA ALA A 7 9.61 -15.70 14.66
C ALA A 7 9.27 -15.70 13.15
N PHE A 8 9.67 -14.63 12.44
CA PHE A 8 9.51 -14.54 11.00
C PHE A 8 10.40 -15.53 10.23
N GLU A 9 11.66 -15.69 10.64
CA GLU A 9 12.58 -16.67 10.05
C GLU A 9 12.12 -18.11 10.30
N GLU A 10 11.54 -18.41 11.46
CA GLU A 10 10.92 -19.70 11.74
C GLU A 10 9.67 -19.94 10.88
N ALA A 11 8.81 -18.93 10.71
CA ALA A 11 7.63 -19.01 9.84
C ALA A 11 7.98 -19.21 8.36
N LYS A 12 9.13 -18.70 7.88
CA LYS A 12 9.64 -18.91 6.52
C LYS A 12 10.00 -20.36 6.22
N LYS A 13 10.39 -21.15 7.23
CA LYS A 13 10.77 -22.57 7.06
C LYS A 13 9.57 -23.46 6.73
N ASN A 14 8.35 -23.05 7.08
CA ASN A 14 7.13 -23.76 6.72
C ASN A 14 6.69 -23.40 5.28
N PRO A 15 6.58 -24.38 4.36
CA PRO A 15 6.28 -24.10 2.94
C PRO A 15 4.91 -23.47 2.70
N LYS A 16 3.88 -23.78 3.52
CA LYS A 16 2.55 -23.17 3.42
C LYS A 16 2.58 -21.71 3.87
N MET A 17 3.28 -21.43 4.96
CA MET A 17 3.43 -20.07 5.51
C MET A 17 4.30 -19.20 4.60
N ARG A 18 5.39 -19.73 4.05
CA ARG A 18 6.26 -19.04 3.11
C ARG A 18 5.50 -18.51 1.89
N LYS A 19 4.58 -19.29 1.31
CA LYS A 19 3.74 -18.84 0.19
C LYS A 19 2.85 -17.65 0.60
N ARG A 20 2.17 -17.75 1.76
CA ARG A 20 1.33 -16.65 2.27
C ARG A 20 2.12 -15.38 2.58
N LEU A 21 3.30 -15.52 3.21
CA LEU A 21 4.19 -14.40 3.52
C LEU A 21 4.69 -13.71 2.24
N LYS A 22 5.03 -14.47 1.20
CA LYS A 22 5.40 -13.90 -0.11
C LYS A 22 4.26 -13.10 -0.73
N ILE A 23 3.03 -13.62 -0.72
CA ILE A 23 1.87 -12.91 -1.27
C ILE A 23 1.61 -11.62 -0.48
N LYS A 24 1.66 -11.68 0.85
CA LYS A 24 1.53 -10.49 1.71
C LYS A 24 2.60 -9.44 1.41
N ALA A 25 3.86 -9.85 1.34
CA ALA A 25 4.98 -8.96 1.02
C ALA A 25 4.85 -8.34 -0.38
N ALA A 26 4.40 -9.11 -1.37
CA ALA A 26 4.14 -8.61 -2.72
C ALA A 26 3.02 -7.56 -2.74
N PHE A 27 1.92 -7.80 -2.02
CA PHE A 27 0.84 -6.81 -1.89
C PHE A 27 1.30 -5.55 -1.14
N SER A 28 2.08 -5.69 -0.07
CA SER A 28 2.66 -4.53 0.63
C SER A 28 3.57 -3.71 -0.29
N LEU A 29 4.42 -4.37 -1.07
CA LEU A 29 5.30 -3.69 -2.03
C LEU A 29 4.50 -2.99 -3.13
N LEU A 30 3.45 -3.65 -3.65
CA LEU A 30 2.56 -3.06 -4.65
C LEU A 30 1.87 -1.80 -4.11
N LEU A 31 1.32 -1.86 -2.89
CA LEU A 31 0.72 -0.70 -2.22
C LEU A 31 1.73 0.43 -2.02
N PHE A 32 2.97 0.10 -1.67
CA PHE A 32 4.03 1.10 -1.52
C PHE A 32 4.34 1.82 -2.84
N VAL A 33 4.49 1.09 -3.94
CA VAL A 33 4.71 1.69 -5.27
C VAL A 33 3.52 2.56 -5.69
N MET A 34 2.29 2.09 -5.46
CA MET A 34 1.08 2.86 -5.74
C MET A 34 1.02 4.15 -4.91
N PHE A 35 1.45 4.09 -3.65
CA PHE A 35 1.53 5.25 -2.78
C PHE A 35 2.52 6.30 -3.31
N LEU A 36 3.69 5.88 -3.79
CA LEU A 36 4.63 6.79 -4.47
C LEU A 36 4.00 7.46 -5.70
N GLY A 37 3.20 6.71 -6.46
CA GLY A 37 2.42 7.25 -7.57
C GLY A 37 1.43 8.35 -7.13
N VAL A 38 0.76 8.18 -5.99
CA VAL A 38 -0.13 9.22 -5.44
C VAL A 38 0.64 10.46 -4.98
N ILE A 39 1.83 10.30 -4.38
CA ILE A 39 2.69 11.44 -4.05
C ILE A 39 3.05 12.21 -5.33
N PHE A 40 3.47 11.51 -6.37
CA PHE A 40 3.79 12.12 -7.66
C PHE A 40 2.60 12.87 -8.25
N ILE A 41 1.40 12.27 -8.27
CA ILE A 41 0.18 12.93 -8.75
C ILE A 41 -0.14 14.18 -7.91
N THR A 42 0.05 14.11 -6.60
CA THR A 42 -0.21 15.24 -5.69
C THR A 42 0.74 16.40 -5.99
N ILE A 43 2.04 16.12 -6.10
CA ILE A 43 3.05 17.13 -6.46
C ILE A 43 2.75 17.70 -7.84
N GLY A 44 2.46 16.85 -8.82
CA GLY A 44 2.14 17.27 -10.18
C GLY A 44 0.89 18.15 -10.25
N THR A 45 -0.13 17.85 -9.45
CA THR A 45 -1.34 18.70 -9.32
C THR A 45 -1.00 20.08 -8.76
N ILE A 46 -0.15 20.14 -7.72
CA ILE A 46 0.26 21.40 -7.07
C ILE A 46 1.09 22.27 -8.02
N ILE A 47 1.97 21.65 -8.81
CA ILE A 47 2.78 22.40 -9.78
C ILE A 47 1.88 22.87 -10.92
N ALA A 48 1.08 21.98 -11.50
CA ALA A 48 0.18 22.32 -12.61
C ALA A 48 -0.86 23.39 -12.25
N SER A 49 -1.32 23.46 -10.99
CA SER A 49 -2.22 24.54 -10.56
C SER A 49 -1.55 25.92 -10.50
N LYS A 50 -0.21 25.98 -10.42
CA LYS A 50 0.57 27.21 -10.40
C LYS A 50 1.12 27.59 -11.77
N THR A 51 1.57 26.61 -12.55
CA THR A 51 2.24 26.83 -13.85
C THR A 51 1.34 26.55 -15.06
N GLY A 52 0.08 26.17 -14.83
CA GLY A 52 -0.89 25.78 -15.86
C GLY A 52 -0.72 24.34 -16.37
N SER A 53 0.51 23.82 -16.39
CA SER A 53 0.81 22.41 -16.72
C SER A 53 2.07 21.92 -16.03
N PHE A 54 2.18 20.59 -15.85
CA PHE A 54 3.38 19.91 -15.39
C PHE A 54 3.57 18.62 -16.20
N LEU A 55 4.75 18.45 -16.80
CA LEU A 55 5.05 17.32 -17.72
C LEU A 55 4.03 17.17 -18.86
N GLY A 56 3.53 18.29 -19.39
CA GLY A 56 2.52 18.30 -20.44
C GLY A 56 1.10 17.92 -20.00
N MET A 57 0.88 17.67 -18.70
CA MET A 57 -0.44 17.41 -18.12
C MET A 57 -1.00 18.65 -17.43
N THR A 58 -2.29 18.91 -17.62
CA THR A 58 -3.01 19.98 -16.90
C THR A 58 -3.43 19.51 -15.52
N GLN A 59 -3.85 20.44 -14.65
CA GLN A 59 -4.43 20.09 -13.34
C GLN A 59 -5.63 19.12 -13.48
N LEU A 60 -6.43 19.27 -14.52
CA LEU A 60 -7.61 18.45 -14.78
C LEU A 60 -7.23 17.00 -15.14
N ASP A 61 -6.10 16.83 -15.84
CA ASP A 61 -5.55 15.51 -16.16
C ASP A 61 -5.01 14.81 -14.91
N PHE A 62 -4.30 15.52 -14.04
CA PHE A 62 -3.88 14.97 -12.75
C PHE A 62 -5.06 14.60 -11.86
N LEU A 63 -6.15 15.38 -11.87
CA LEU A 63 -7.37 15.05 -11.14
C LEU A 63 -8.03 13.77 -11.67
N LYS A 64 -8.13 13.61 -12.99
CA LYS A 64 -8.63 12.37 -13.62
C LYS A 64 -7.74 11.17 -13.30
N LEU A 65 -6.43 11.38 -13.32
CA LEU A 65 -5.44 10.36 -12.98
C LEU A 65 -5.59 9.93 -11.51
N ARG A 66 -5.72 10.90 -10.60
CA ARG A 66 -5.98 10.67 -9.17
C ARG A 66 -7.25 9.87 -8.95
N ALA A 67 -8.33 10.20 -9.65
CA ALA A 67 -9.61 9.47 -9.52
C ALA A 67 -9.47 8.00 -9.93
N ARG A 68 -8.81 7.71 -11.05
CA ARG A 68 -8.55 6.33 -11.50
C ARG A 68 -7.64 5.57 -10.54
N TYR A 69 -6.52 6.17 -10.15
CA TYR A 69 -5.58 5.56 -9.20
C TYR A 69 -6.21 5.34 -7.82
N GLY A 70 -7.04 6.28 -7.35
CA GLY A 70 -7.73 6.20 -6.07
C GLY A 70 -8.65 4.98 -5.98
N ILE A 71 -9.42 4.69 -7.04
CA ILE A 71 -10.28 3.51 -7.08
C ILE A 71 -9.45 2.22 -6.99
N ILE A 72 -8.39 2.11 -7.78
CA ILE A 72 -7.50 0.93 -7.78
C ILE A 72 -6.86 0.75 -6.40
N MET A 73 -6.35 1.84 -5.82
CA MET A 73 -5.72 1.84 -4.51
C MET A 73 -6.70 1.41 -3.41
N MET A 74 -7.96 1.88 -3.45
CA MET A 74 -8.99 1.48 -2.50
C MET A 74 -9.25 -0.03 -2.54
N PHE A 75 -9.37 -0.63 -3.72
CA PHE A 75 -9.53 -2.09 -3.86
C PHE A 75 -8.32 -2.84 -3.29
N LEU A 76 -7.10 -2.40 -3.60
CA LEU A 76 -5.88 -3.02 -3.09
C LEU A 76 -5.76 -2.93 -1.56
N ILE A 77 -6.16 -1.80 -0.96
CA ILE A 77 -6.19 -1.62 0.49
C ILE A 77 -7.20 -2.59 1.13
N ILE A 78 -8.40 -2.71 0.57
CA ILE A 78 -9.42 -3.65 1.07
C ILE A 78 -8.89 -5.09 1.06
N ILE A 79 -8.28 -5.52 -0.05
CA ILE A 79 -7.69 -6.86 -0.16
C ILE A 79 -6.58 -7.04 0.87
N HIS A 80 -5.71 -6.05 1.03
CA HIS A 80 -4.60 -6.09 1.98
C HIS A 80 -5.09 -6.19 3.44
N LEU A 81 -6.11 -5.40 3.81
CA LEU A 81 -6.74 -5.47 5.13
C LEU A 81 -7.41 -6.83 5.36
N ALA A 82 -8.12 -7.35 4.36
CA ALA A 82 -8.73 -8.68 4.46
C ALA A 82 -7.68 -9.78 4.68
N MET A 83 -6.55 -9.72 3.97
CA MET A 83 -5.43 -10.66 4.15
C MET A 83 -4.75 -10.53 5.52
N ASN A 84 -4.76 -9.34 6.12
CA ASN A 84 -4.13 -9.05 7.41
C ASN A 84 -5.11 -9.02 8.59
N ARG A 85 -6.41 -9.28 8.37
CA ARG A 85 -7.45 -9.24 9.39
C ARG A 85 -7.14 -10.06 10.64
N SER A 86 -6.51 -11.23 10.47
CA SER A 86 -6.14 -12.09 11.61
C SER A 86 -5.06 -11.49 12.50
N ILE A 87 -4.13 -10.72 11.92
CA ILE A 87 -3.08 -10.03 12.66
C ILE A 87 -3.67 -8.77 13.27
N MET A 88 -4.42 -8.00 12.48
CA MET A 88 -5.13 -6.81 12.94
C MET A 88 -6.03 -7.10 14.15
N LYS A 89 -6.71 -8.27 14.20
CA LYS A 89 -7.49 -8.66 15.37
C LYS A 89 -6.60 -8.81 16.62
N LYS A 90 -5.43 -9.44 16.49
CA LYS A 90 -4.47 -9.58 17.60
C LYS A 90 -3.87 -8.24 18.02
N GLU A 91 -3.61 -7.35 17.07
CA GLU A 91 -3.16 -5.98 17.34
C GLU A 91 -4.26 -5.17 18.04
N LEU A 92 -5.53 -5.37 17.66
CA LEU A 92 -6.68 -4.75 18.33
C LEU A 92 -6.89 -5.31 19.74
N GLU A 93 -6.71 -6.61 19.95
CA GLU A 93 -6.68 -7.22 21.30
C GLU A 93 -5.59 -6.52 22.15
N LEU A 94 -4.40 -6.24 21.62
CA LEU A 94 -3.39 -5.48 22.37
C LEU A 94 -3.84 -4.05 22.75
N LEU A 95 -4.69 -3.41 21.94
CA LEU A 95 -5.20 -2.06 22.21
C LEU A 95 -6.43 -2.06 23.14
N PHE A 96 -7.19 -3.15 23.19
CA PHE A 96 -8.49 -3.20 23.85
C PHE A 96 -8.67 -4.35 24.87
N GLY A 97 -7.67 -5.21 25.07
CA GLY A 97 -7.66 -6.36 25.99
C GLY A 97 -7.51 -7.70 25.30
#